data_AF-A0A7J6WEK8-F1
#
_entry.id   AF-A0A7J6WEK8-F1
#
_cell.length_a   1.000
_cell.length_b   1.000
_cell.length_c   1.000
_cell.angle_alpha   90.00
_cell.angle_beta   90.00
_cell.angle_gamma   90.00
#
_symmetry.space_group_name_H-M   'P 1'
#
loop_
_entity.id
_entity.type
_entity.pdbx_description
1 polymer ?
#
loop_
_entity_poly.entity_id
_entity_poly.type
_entity_poly.pdbx_seq_one_letter_code
_entity_poly.pdbx_strand_id
1 'polypeptide(L)' 'MEYMDIQMYIPVSFSILIEGSSVGFFRSKRGIHQGDPITHFLYLIVSEASSRMMRRVATGKGQIYYRQS' A
#
# COMPACT_ATOMS: atom_id res chain seq x y z
N MET A 1 -26.83 -23.03 11.27
CA MET A 1 -26.63 -21.64 11.72
C MET A 1 -25.33 -21.57 12.49
N GLU A 2 -24.23 -21.93 11.83
CA GLU A 2 -22.85 -21.79 12.25
C GLU A 2 -22.05 -22.13 10.99
N TYR A 3 -20.88 -21.52 10.76
CA TYR A 3 -20.02 -21.62 9.56
C TYR A 3 -20.22 -20.61 8.40
N MET A 4 -20.52 -19.34 8.66
CA MET A 4 -20.47 -18.32 7.57
C MET A 4 -19.73 -17.00 7.90
N ASP A 5 -18.95 -16.91 8.98
CA ASP A 5 -18.11 -15.73 9.21
C ASP A 5 -16.76 -16.11 9.82
N ILE A 6 -15.98 -16.93 9.11
CA ILE A 6 -14.52 -16.88 9.30
C ILE A 6 -14.04 -15.66 8.52
N GLN A 7 -14.39 -14.47 9.03
CA GLN A 7 -13.68 -13.24 8.71
C GLN A 7 -12.23 -13.50 9.11
N MET A 8 -11.34 -13.57 8.11
CA MET A 8 -9.91 -13.78 8.29
C MET A 8 -9.37 -12.82 9.37
N TYR A 9 -9.19 -13.31 10.60
CA TYR A 9 -8.63 -12.56 11.72
C TYR A 9 -7.11 -12.52 11.56
N ILE A 10 -6.62 -11.76 10.57
CA ILE A 10 -5.22 -11.36 10.55
C ILE A 10 -5.14 -10.02 11.28
N PRO A 11 -4.52 -9.96 12.47
CA PRO A 11 -4.38 -8.73 13.21
C PRO A 11 -3.40 -7.79 12.49
N VAL A 12 -3.93 -6.79 11.78
CA VAL A 12 -3.11 -5.71 11.20
C VAL A 12 -2.81 -4.68 12.29
N SER A 13 -1.55 -4.27 12.41
CA SER A 13 -1.11 -3.22 13.34
C SER A 13 -0.69 -1.98 12.56
N PHE A 14 -1.18 -0.82 13.01
CA PHE A 14 -0.88 0.47 12.41
C PHE A 14 -0.05 1.32 13.39
N SER A 15 0.76 2.24 12.84
CA SER A 15 1.45 3.26 13.63
C SER A 15 1.23 4.64 13.05
N ILE A 16 1.32 5.67 13.88
CA ILE A 16 1.19 7.07 13.45
C ILE A 16 2.59 7.64 13.28
N LEU A 17 2.84 8.31 12.16
CA LEU A 17 4.11 9.00 11.93
C LEU A 17 4.00 10.45 12.41
N ILE A 18 4.80 10.81 13.41
CA ILE A 18 4.96 12.19 13.90
C ILE A 18 6.40 12.60 13.61
N GLU A 19 6.58 13.64 12.80
CA GLU A 19 7.90 14.15 12.39
C GLU A 19 8.82 13.07 11.79
N GLY A 20 8.26 12.14 11.01
CA GLY A 20 9.00 11.05 10.38
C GLY A 20 9.35 9.89 11.33
N SER A 21 9.01 9.99 12.61
CA SER A 21 9.18 8.93 13.60
C SER A 21 7.86 8.19 13.82
N SER A 22 7.89 6.86 13.84
CA SER A 22 6.73 6.04 14.17
C SER A 22 6.46 6.12 15.68
N VAL A 23 5.26 6.57 16.05
CA VAL A 23 4.80 6.74 17.43
C VAL A 23 3.53 5.93 17.64
N GLY A 24 3.60 4.96 18.55
CA GLY A 24 2.47 4.14 18.98
C GLY A 24 2.05 3.11 17.95
N PHE A 25 1.79 1.88 18.39
CA PHE A 25 1.17 0.84 17.57
C PHE A 25 -0.22 0.54 18.10
N PHE A 26 -1.22 0.53 17.22
CA PHE A 26 -2.57 0.10 17.56
C PHE A 26 -3.00 -1.06 16.65
N ARG A 27 -3.60 -2.07 17.28
CA ARG A 27 -4.09 -3.28 16.61
C ARG A 27 -5.49 -3.01 16.07
N SER A 28 -5.70 -3.23 14.78
CA SER A 28 -7.02 -3.06 14.18
C SER A 28 -8.02 -4.03 14.80
N LYS A 29 -9.09 -3.51 15.42
CA LYS A 29 -10.15 -4.34 16.02
C LYS A 29 -11.20 -4.82 15.00
N ARG A 30 -11.19 -4.25 13.78
CA ARG A 30 -12.01 -4.66 12.65
C ARG A 30 -11.19 -4.55 11.37
N GLY A 31 -11.56 -5.29 10.33
CA GLY A 31 -10.94 -5.13 9.01
C GLY A 31 -11.06 -3.68 8.52
N ILE A 32 -10.27 -3.31 7.53
CA ILE A 32 -10.37 -2.00 6.87
C ILE A 32 -11.78 -1.89 6.29
N HIS A 33 -12.66 -1.13 6.93
CA HIS A 33 -14.03 -0.95 6.48
C HIS A 33 -14.01 -0.11 5.20
N GLN A 34 -14.31 -0.75 4.06
CA GLN A 34 -14.63 -0.04 2.82
C GLN A 34 -15.72 1.00 3.12
N GLY A 35 -15.36 2.28 2.99
CA GLY A 35 -16.21 3.41 3.35
C GLY A 35 -15.46 4.56 4.02
N ASP A 36 -14.22 4.34 4.49
CA ASP A 36 -13.39 5.41 5.03
C ASP A 36 -12.66 6.17 3.90
N PRO A 37 -12.93 7.48 3.70
CA PRO A 37 -12.24 8.29 2.67
C PRO A 37 -10.71 8.26 2.82
N ILE A 38 -10.18 8.04 4.03
CA ILE A 38 -8.74 7.92 4.27
C ILE A 38 -8.18 6.63 3.66
N THR A 39 -8.90 5.51 3.76
CA THR A 39 -8.44 4.23 3.20
C THR A 39 -8.32 4.32 1.68
N HIS A 40 -9.31 4.95 1.03
CA HIS A 40 -9.28 5.13 -0.43
C HIS A 40 -8.10 6.02 -0.85
N PHE A 41 -7.87 7.10 -0.10
CA PHE A 41 -6.75 8.00 -0.33
C PHE A 41 -5.38 7.31 -0.15
N LEU A 42 -5.24 6.50 0.90
CA LEU A 42 -4.02 5.71 1.13
C LEU A 42 -3.80 4.67 0.03
N TYR A 43 -4.85 3.98 -0.41
CA TYR A 43 -4.76 3.05 -1.54
C TYR A 43 -4.29 3.74 -2.83
N LEU A 44 -4.84 4.91 -3.14
CA LEU A 44 -4.43 5.73 -4.29
C LEU A 44 -2.96 6.14 -4.20
N ILE A 45 -2.49 6.60 -3.04
CA ILE A 45 -1.08 6.98 -2.86
C ILE A 45 -0.16 5.77 -3.05
N VAL A 46 -0.48 4.64 -2.41
CA VAL A 46 0.35 3.43 -2.47
C VAL A 46 0.39 2.85 -3.88
N SER A 47 -0.75 2.81 -4.58
CA SER A 47 -0.83 2.30 -5.95
C SER A 47 -0.08 3.16 -6.96
N GLU A 48 -0.15 4.48 -6.84
CA GLU A 48 0.60 5.41 -7.69
C GLU A 48 2.12 5.29 -7.44
N ALA A 49 2.53 5.27 -6.18
CA ALA A 49 3.94 5.09 -5.82
C ALA A 49 4.50 3.75 -6.34
N SER A 50 3.75 2.66 -6.15
CA SER A 50 4.12 1.32 -6.64
C SER A 50 4.22 1.29 -8.17
N SER A 51 3.26 1.88 -8.89
CA SER A 51 3.27 1.95 -10.35
C SER A 51 4.50 2.69 -10.89
N ARG A 52 4.90 3.79 -10.23
CA ARG A 52 6.13 4.53 -10.57
C ARG A 52 7.39 3.71 -10.30
N MET A 53 7.43 2.99 -9.18
CA MET A 53 8.55 2.10 -8.86
C MET A 53 8.66 0.97 -9.88
N MET A 54 7.55 0.29 -10.21
CA MET A 54 7.51 -0.75 -11.24
C MET A 54 7.93 -0.21 -12.61
N ARG A 55 7.46 0.98 -12.98
CA ARG A 55 7.86 1.63 -14.23
C ARG A 55 9.36 1.91 -14.24
N ARG A 56 9.93 2.45 -13.16
CA ARG A 56 11.38 2.70 -13.05
C ARG A 56 12.20 1.42 -13.20
N VAL A 57 11.77 0.33 -12.55
CA VAL A 57 12.41 -0.98 -12.66
C VAL A 57 12.28 -1.53 -14.09
N ALA A 58 11.10 -1.44 -14.69
CA ALA A 58 10.86 -1.86 -16.08
C ALA A 58 11.67 -1.03 -17.09
N THR A 59 11.90 0.25 -16.81
CA THR A 59 12.78 1.13 -17.62
C THR A 59 14.26 1.02 -17.25
N GLY A 60 14.60 0.21 -16.24
CA GLY A 60 15.95 0.01 -15.76
C GLY A 60 16.80 -0.83 -16.69
N LYS A 61 17.52 -0.13 -17.59
CA LYS A 61 18.64 -0.58 -18.45
C LYS A 61 18.28 -1.29 -19.76
N GLY A 62 17.81 -0.47 -20.71
CA GLY A 62 17.83 -0.75 -22.14
C GLY A 62 17.89 0.53 -22.98
N GLN A 63 18.58 1.57 -22.52
CA GLN A 63 18.90 2.73 -23.36
C GLN A 63 20.08 2.37 -24.27
N ILE A 64 19.81 1.54 -25.28
CA ILE A 64 20.64 1.50 -26.49
C ILE A 64 20.24 2.71 -27.31
N TYR A 65 21.09 3.74 -27.26
CA TYR A 65 21.02 4.89 -28.15
C TYR A 65 21.16 4.38 -29.59
N TYR A 66 20.09 4.43 -30.38
CA TYR A 66 20.22 4.32 -31.83
C TYR A 66 20.93 5.58 -32.35
N ARG A 67 22.26 5.50 -32.45
CA ARG A 67 23.08 6.44 -33.21
C ARG A 67 22.80 6.18 -34.68
N GLN A 68 22.10 7.12 -35.32
CA GLN A 68 21.93 7.11 -36.77
C GLN A 68 23.32 7.26 -37.45
N SER A 69 23.58 6.40 -38.42
CA SER A 69 24.59 6.54 -39.48
C SER A 69 24.00 5.90 -40.74
#